data_AF-A0A950UTY6-F1
#
_entry.id   AF-A0A950UTY6-F1
#
_cell.length_a   1.000
_cell.length_b   1.000
_cell.length_c   1.000
_cell.angle_alpha   90.00
_cell.angle_beta   90.00
_cell.angle_gamma   90.00
#
_symmetry.space_group_name_H-M   'P 1'
#
loop_
_entity.id
_entity.type
_entity.pdbx_description
1 polymer ?
#
loop_
_entity_poly.entity_id
_entity_poly.type
_entity_poly.pdbx_seq_one_letter_code
_entity_poly.pdbx_strand_id
1 'polypeptide(L)'
;MNGWLARLAERFPALAALTRNKLLTNVVIAGAVALVMATLAMFAVSNISFLTSADRFVQDWEIAFRSPPEPQDPNILILAVDEPTMQHFPYRSPLDRGFLASLLTALDAKHPKAIVLDYLFDQPTEKDKDDALRTALRNMKTPTVVSYFEANTSVSRDQVAYLNAFVPPKMRASA
;
A
#
# COMPACT_ATOMS: atom_id res chain seq x y z
N MET A 1 -16.60 -52.79 -2.51
CA MET A 1 -16.39 -51.62 -1.64
C MET A 1 -14.90 -51.34 -1.56
N ASN A 2 -14.45 -50.22 -2.13
CA ASN A 2 -13.05 -49.99 -2.48
C ASN A 2 -12.17 -49.79 -1.22
N GLY A 3 -11.12 -50.61 -1.08
CA GLY A 3 -10.28 -50.74 0.13
C GLY A 3 -9.47 -49.50 0.54
N TRP A 4 -9.53 -48.40 -0.22
CA TRP A 4 -8.85 -47.16 0.14
C TRP A 4 -9.54 -46.43 1.31
N LEU A 5 -10.87 -46.56 1.43
CA LEU A 5 -11.64 -45.98 2.55
C LEU A 5 -11.35 -46.69 3.88
N ALA A 6 -11.11 -48.01 3.84
CA ALA A 6 -10.79 -48.81 5.03
C ALA A 6 -9.42 -48.42 5.64
N ARG A 7 -8.42 -48.17 4.78
CA ARG A 7 -7.07 -47.75 5.22
C ARG A 7 -7.03 -46.33 5.80
N LEU A 8 -7.95 -45.47 5.39
CA LEU A 8 -8.08 -44.10 5.91
C LEU A 8 -8.71 -44.09 7.31
N ALA A 9 -9.65 -45.00 7.57
CA ALA A 9 -10.30 -45.18 8.86
C ALA A 9 -9.36 -45.72 9.94
N GLU A 10 -8.41 -46.59 9.59
CA GLU A 10 -7.38 -47.11 10.51
C GLU A 10 -6.34 -46.04 10.91
N ARG A 11 -6.01 -45.11 9.99
CA ARG A 11 -5.02 -44.03 10.25
C ARG A 11 -5.59 -42.87 11.07
N PHE A 12 -6.91 -42.71 11.09
CA PHE A 12 -7.59 -41.60 11.79
C PHE A 12 -8.89 -42.10 12.45
N PRO A 13 -8.84 -42.68 13.67
CA PRO A 13 -10.02 -43.26 14.33
C PRO A 13 -11.15 -42.25 14.59
N ALA A 14 -10.83 -40.96 14.65
CA ALA A 14 -11.81 -39.86 14.71
C ALA A 14 -12.72 -39.79 13.47
N LEU A 15 -12.24 -40.18 12.29
CA LEU A 15 -13.04 -40.24 11.06
C LEU A 15 -14.02 -41.42 11.08
N ALA A 16 -13.67 -42.52 11.76
CA ALA A 16 -14.53 -43.71 11.90
C ALA A 16 -15.70 -43.49 12.87
N ALA A 17 -15.54 -42.65 13.89
CA ALA A 17 -16.66 -42.22 14.75
C ALA A 17 -17.66 -41.32 14.00
N LEU A 18 -17.15 -40.55 13.03
CA LEU A 18 -17.89 -39.59 12.23
C LEU A 18 -18.84 -40.24 11.22
N THR A 19 -18.55 -41.46 10.77
CA THR A 19 -19.39 -42.23 9.83
C THR A 19 -20.59 -42.92 10.48
N ARG A 20 -20.66 -42.96 11.83
CA ARG A 20 -21.75 -43.59 12.58
C ARG A 20 -22.96 -42.68 12.77
N ASN A 21 -22.76 -41.36 12.73
CA ASN A 21 -23.82 -40.36 12.84
C ASN A 21 -23.96 -39.58 11.53
N LYS A 22 -24.98 -39.90 10.74
CA LYS A 22 -25.27 -39.28 9.44
C LYS A 22 -25.35 -37.76 9.51
N LEU A 23 -25.83 -37.20 10.63
CA LEU A 23 -25.91 -35.75 10.82
C LEU A 23 -24.51 -35.13 10.94
N LEU A 24 -23.63 -35.72 11.76
CA LEU A 24 -22.25 -35.25 11.91
C LEU A 24 -21.46 -35.40 10.60
N THR A 25 -21.65 -36.51 9.88
CA THR A 25 -21.05 -36.70 8.55
C THR A 25 -21.48 -35.59 7.58
N ASN A 26 -22.78 -35.29 7.52
CA ASN A 26 -23.30 -34.27 6.60
C ASN A 26 -22.81 -32.86 6.95
N VAL A 27 -22.73 -32.51 8.24
CA VAL A 27 -22.19 -31.20 8.68
C VAL A 27 -20.71 -31.07 8.32
N VAL A 28 -19.91 -32.12 8.52
CA VAL A 28 -18.50 -32.11 8.16
C VAL A 28 -18.30 -32.02 6.65
N ILE A 29 -19.10 -32.74 5.86
CA ILE A 29 -19.06 -32.65 4.39
C ILE A 29 -19.44 -31.23 3.93
N ALA A 30 -20.54 -30.68 4.45
CA ALA A 30 -20.98 -29.33 4.10
C ALA A 30 -19.91 -28.27 4.46
N GLY A 31 -19.30 -28.39 5.65
CA GLY A 31 -18.20 -27.53 6.06
C GLY A 31 -16.96 -27.66 5.17
N ALA A 32 -16.58 -28.88 4.80
CA ALA A 32 -15.45 -29.12 3.89
C ALA A 32 -15.71 -28.54 2.49
N VAL A 33 -16.92 -28.73 1.94
CA VAL A 33 -17.32 -28.15 0.65
C VAL A 33 -17.29 -26.63 0.73
N ALA A 34 -17.87 -26.03 1.77
CA ALA A 34 -17.86 -24.58 1.96
C ALA A 34 -16.44 -24.02 2.02
N LEU A 35 -15.54 -24.68 2.76
CA LEU A 35 -14.13 -24.30 2.84
C LEU A 35 -13.46 -24.35 1.46
N VAL A 36 -13.59 -25.47 0.74
CA VAL A 36 -12.99 -25.63 -0.60
C VAL A 36 -13.50 -24.55 -1.55
N MET A 37 -14.81 -24.29 -1.56
CA MET A 37 -15.41 -23.26 -2.41
C MET A 37 -14.93 -21.86 -2.04
N ALA A 38 -14.82 -21.54 -0.75
CA ALA A 38 -14.29 -20.25 -0.29
C ALA A 38 -12.84 -20.07 -0.75
N THR A 39 -12.00 -21.09 -0.62
CA THR A 39 -10.60 -21.04 -1.07
C THR A 39 -10.50 -20.85 -2.58
N LEU A 40 -11.32 -21.57 -3.35
CA LEU A 40 -11.37 -21.42 -4.81
C LEU A 40 -11.85 -20.03 -5.22
N ALA A 41 -12.85 -19.47 -4.53
CA ALA A 41 -13.35 -18.13 -4.78
C ALA A 41 -12.27 -17.07 -4.46
N MET A 42 -11.59 -17.16 -3.30
CA MET A 42 -10.48 -16.27 -2.95
C MET A 42 -9.34 -16.34 -3.96
N PHE A 43 -9.02 -17.54 -4.44
CA PHE A 43 -8.02 -17.74 -5.49
C PHE A 43 -8.47 -17.12 -6.82
N ALA A 44 -9.73 -17.30 -7.21
CA ALA A 44 -10.28 -16.70 -8.44
C ALA A 44 -10.28 -15.17 -8.37
N VAL A 45 -10.72 -14.58 -7.26
CA VAL A 45 -10.76 -13.12 -7.06
C VAL A 45 -9.36 -12.52 -7.10
N SER A 46 -8.36 -13.19 -6.54
CA SER A 46 -6.97 -12.68 -6.52
C SER A 46 -6.20 -12.84 -7.84
N ASN A 47 -6.61 -13.76 -8.72
CA ASN A 47 -5.88 -14.05 -9.96
C ASN A 47 -6.61 -13.64 -11.24
N ILE A 48 -7.92 -13.39 -11.20
CA ILE A 48 -8.72 -12.98 -12.37
C ILE A 48 -8.99 -11.48 -12.28
N SER A 49 -8.37 -10.72 -13.19
CA SER A 49 -8.35 -9.25 -13.17
C SER A 49 -9.73 -8.59 -13.07
N PHE A 50 -10.73 -9.14 -13.77
CA PHE A 50 -12.11 -8.63 -13.68
C PHE A 50 -12.73 -8.85 -12.29
N LEU A 51 -12.51 -10.01 -11.67
CA LEU A 51 -13.02 -10.30 -10.33
C LEU A 51 -12.31 -9.45 -9.27
N THR A 52 -11.00 -9.23 -9.40
CA THR A 52 -10.26 -8.30 -8.52
C THR A 52 -10.81 -6.88 -8.62
N SER A 53 -11.14 -6.44 -9.83
CA SER A 53 -11.69 -5.09 -10.06
C SER A 53 -13.10 -4.96 -9.47
N ALA A 54 -13.94 -5.98 -9.62
CA ALA A 54 -15.27 -6.03 -9.02
C ALA A 54 -15.21 -6.03 -7.49
N ASP A 55 -14.29 -6.81 -6.90
CA ASP A 55 -14.06 -6.84 -5.45
C ASP A 55 -13.64 -5.46 -4.92
N ARG A 56 -12.66 -4.80 -5.56
CA ARG A 56 -12.25 -3.43 -5.20
C ARG A 56 -13.39 -2.43 -5.33
N PHE A 57 -14.20 -2.52 -6.38
CA PHE A 57 -15.38 -1.69 -6.53
C PHE A 57 -16.38 -1.88 -5.39
N VAL A 58 -16.64 -3.12 -4.97
CA VAL A 58 -17.50 -3.40 -3.82
C VAL A 58 -16.92 -2.82 -2.54
N GLN A 59 -15.61 -2.95 -2.32
CA GLN A 59 -14.93 -2.36 -1.15
C GLN A 59 -15.04 -0.82 -1.15
N ASP A 60 -14.78 -0.17 -2.28
CA ASP A 60 -14.92 1.28 -2.43
C ASP A 60 -16.37 1.72 -2.17
N TRP A 61 -17.34 0.97 -2.67
CA TRP A 61 -18.76 1.23 -2.42
C TRP A 61 -19.11 1.08 -0.93
N GLU A 62 -18.61 0.03 -0.27
CA GLU A 62 -18.81 -0.14 1.16
C GLU A 62 -18.18 1.00 1.96
N ILE A 63 -16.97 1.44 1.61
CA ILE A 63 -16.32 2.57 2.27
C ILE A 63 -17.14 3.86 2.05
N ALA A 64 -17.55 4.14 0.81
CA ALA A 64 -18.25 5.37 0.47
C ALA A 64 -19.63 5.50 1.13
N PHE A 65 -20.33 4.38 1.33
CA PHE A 65 -21.72 4.39 1.81
C PHE A 65 -21.93 3.85 3.22
N ARG A 66 -21.01 3.05 3.76
CA ARG A 66 -21.14 2.44 5.10
C ARG A 66 -20.15 2.96 6.13
N SER A 67 -19.07 3.62 5.72
CA SER A 67 -18.18 4.27 6.68
C SER A 67 -18.81 5.54 7.23
N PRO A 68 -18.83 5.75 8.56
CA PRO A 68 -19.22 7.02 9.12
C PRO A 68 -18.24 8.12 8.64
N PRO A 69 -18.74 9.32 8.28
CA PRO A 69 -17.87 10.43 7.94
C PRO A 69 -17.10 10.89 9.19
N GLU A 70 -15.77 10.88 9.10
CA GLU A 70 -14.90 11.33 10.17
C GLU A 70 -14.51 12.81 9.94
N PRO A 71 -14.60 13.69 10.94
CA PRO A 71 -14.13 15.06 10.79
C PRO A 71 -12.60 15.08 10.57
N GLN A 72 -12.12 16.11 9.87
CA GLN A 72 -10.68 16.31 9.73
C GLN A 72 -10.03 16.52 11.10
N ASP A 73 -8.97 15.75 11.38
CA ASP A 73 -8.16 15.94 12.59
C ASP A 73 -7.48 17.33 12.54
N PRO A 74 -7.70 18.22 13.52
CA PRO A 74 -7.12 19.56 13.54
C PRO A 74 -5.58 19.56 13.65
N ASN A 75 -4.97 18.42 13.98
CA ASN A 75 -3.52 18.27 14.08
C ASN A 75 -2.88 17.80 12.76
N ILE A 76 -3.68 17.47 11.75
CA ILE A 76 -3.21 16.99 10.46
C ILE A 76 -3.55 18.02 9.38
N LEU A 77 -2.50 18.54 8.74
CA LEU A 77 -2.60 19.42 7.59
C LEU A 77 -2.16 18.68 6.34
N ILE A 78 -3.07 18.54 5.37
CA ILE A 78 -2.75 18.03 4.04
C ILE A 78 -2.52 19.24 3.13
N LEU A 79 -1.29 19.36 2.62
CA LEU A 79 -0.93 20.35 1.62
C LEU A 79 -0.93 19.71 0.25
N ALA A 80 -2.08 19.81 -0.43
CA ALA A 80 -2.21 19.32 -1.80
C ALA A 80 -1.51 20.27 -2.77
N VAL A 81 -0.72 19.71 -3.68
CA VAL A 81 -0.18 20.42 -4.84
C VAL A 81 -1.14 20.20 -5.99
N ASP A 82 -1.89 21.25 -6.34
CA ASP A 82 -3.01 21.19 -7.27
C ASP A 82 -2.78 22.04 -8.54
N GLU A 83 -3.78 22.07 -9.43
CA GLU A 83 -3.70 22.82 -10.68
C GLU A 83 -3.41 24.32 -10.48
N PRO A 84 -4.09 25.04 -9.57
CA PRO A 84 -3.72 26.41 -9.19
C PRO A 84 -2.24 26.56 -8.82
N THR A 85 -1.69 25.64 -8.03
CA THR A 85 -0.27 25.66 -7.66
C THR A 85 0.62 25.47 -8.90
N MET A 86 0.25 24.58 -9.82
CA MET A 86 1.03 24.26 -11.02
C MET A 86 1.06 25.36 -12.07
N GLN A 87 0.06 26.25 -12.10
CA GLN A 87 0.03 27.38 -13.04
C GLN A 87 1.17 28.39 -12.81
N HIS A 88 1.82 28.35 -11.65
CA HIS A 88 2.96 29.19 -11.33
C HIS A 88 4.31 28.65 -11.86
N PHE A 89 4.32 27.45 -12.43
CA PHE A 89 5.54 26.80 -12.92
C PHE A 89 5.49 26.56 -14.42
N PRO A 90 6.66 26.57 -15.10
CA PRO A 90 6.71 26.33 -16.55
C PRO A 90 6.41 24.87 -16.94
N TYR A 91 6.30 23.97 -15.96
CA TYR A 91 6.02 22.55 -16.14
C TYR A 91 5.16 22.01 -15.01
N ARG A 92 4.39 20.94 -15.29
CA ARG A 92 3.55 20.26 -14.30
C ARG A 92 4.23 19.09 -13.60
N SER A 93 5.18 18.44 -14.28
CA SER A 93 5.90 17.30 -13.75
C SER A 93 7.29 17.21 -14.39
N PRO A 94 8.34 16.90 -13.62
CA PRO A 94 8.35 16.76 -12.17
C PRO A 94 8.04 18.08 -11.44
N LEU A 95 7.67 18.03 -10.16
CA LEU A 95 7.42 19.23 -9.35
C LEU A 95 8.72 20.00 -9.16
N ASP A 96 8.67 21.33 -9.26
CA ASP A 96 9.84 22.20 -9.15
C ASP A 96 10.58 21.96 -7.82
N ARG A 97 11.86 21.61 -7.90
CA ARG A 97 12.66 21.22 -6.72
C ARG A 97 13.04 22.41 -5.84
N GLY A 98 13.14 23.60 -6.41
CA GLY A 98 13.38 24.84 -5.67
C GLY A 98 12.15 25.24 -4.85
N PHE A 99 10.96 25.06 -5.44
CA PHE A 99 9.69 25.19 -4.73
C PHE A 99 9.60 24.21 -3.56
N LEU A 100 9.86 22.91 -3.79
CA LEU A 100 9.86 21.91 -2.72
C LEU A 100 10.87 22.24 -1.60
N ALA A 101 12.07 22.68 -1.95
CA ALA A 101 13.09 23.07 -0.97
C ALA A 101 12.62 24.24 -0.09
N SER A 102 12.00 25.25 -0.71
CA SER A 102 11.47 26.43 -0.04
C SER A 102 10.26 26.09 0.84
N LEU A 103 9.35 25.25 0.33
CA LEU A 103 8.18 24.77 1.06
C LEU A 103 8.59 23.99 2.31
N LEU A 104 9.49 23.01 2.18
CA LEU A 104 9.95 22.21 3.31
C LEU A 104 10.67 23.06 4.37
N THR A 105 11.50 24.01 3.94
CA THR A 105 12.17 24.95 4.87
C THR A 105 11.17 25.82 5.61
N ALA A 106 10.14 26.32 4.92
CA ALA A 106 9.07 27.11 5.53
C ALA A 106 8.23 26.29 6.53
N LEU A 107 7.95 25.02 6.21
CA LEU A 107 7.26 24.09 7.11
C LEU A 107 8.11 23.74 8.32
N ASP A 108 9.41 23.45 8.15
CA ASP A 108 10.32 23.15 9.27
C ASP A 108 10.38 24.29 10.29
N ALA A 109 10.35 25.54 9.80
CA ALA A 109 10.33 26.74 10.64
C ALA A 109 9.04 26.91 11.46
N LYS A 110 7.96 26.18 11.14
CA LYS A 110 6.72 26.13 11.93
C LYS A 110 6.74 25.05 13.01
N HIS A 111 7.81 24.26 13.09
CA HIS A 111 7.98 23.19 14.07
C HIS A 111 6.82 22.18 14.14
N PRO A 112 6.33 21.64 13.00
CA PRO A 112 5.36 20.55 13.06
C PRO A 112 5.98 19.31 13.73
N LYS A 113 5.13 18.42 14.25
CA LYS A 113 5.60 17.20 14.92
C LYS A 113 6.31 16.24 13.95
N ALA A 114 5.85 16.20 12.70
CA ALA A 114 6.44 15.41 11.62
C ALA A 114 6.01 15.99 10.26
N ILE A 115 6.76 15.68 9.21
CA ILE A 115 6.43 15.99 7.82
C ILE A 115 6.47 14.69 7.00
N VAL A 116 5.40 14.42 6.26
CA VAL A 116 5.31 13.32 5.30
C VAL A 116 5.30 13.93 3.90
N LEU A 117 6.29 13.58 3.09
CA LEU A 117 6.39 14.02 1.70
C LEU A 117 6.10 12.85 0.78
N ASP A 118 4.89 12.83 0.23
CA ASP A 118 4.50 11.86 -0.78
C ASP A 118 4.91 12.35 -2.18
N TYR A 119 6.19 12.19 -2.50
CA TYR A 119 6.75 12.54 -3.81
C TYR A 119 7.93 11.65 -4.18
N LEU A 120 7.92 11.10 -5.39
CA LEU A 120 8.98 10.23 -5.88
C LEU A 120 10.14 11.00 -6.53
N PHE A 121 11.36 10.81 -6.03
CA PHE A 121 12.60 11.39 -6.58
C PHE A 121 13.37 10.36 -7.41
N ASP A 122 12.86 10.00 -8.58
CA ASP A 122 13.40 8.90 -9.41
C ASP A 122 14.28 9.36 -10.58
N GLN A 123 14.31 10.65 -10.90
CA GLN A 123 15.13 11.20 -11.99
C GLN A 123 15.68 12.60 -11.69
N PRO A 124 16.83 12.98 -12.29
CA PRO A 124 17.39 14.32 -12.18
C PRO A 124 16.50 15.38 -12.83
N THR A 125 16.61 16.62 -12.32
CA THR A 125 15.95 17.78 -12.90
C THR A 125 16.96 18.88 -13.22
N GLU A 126 16.77 20.09 -12.69
CA GLU A 126 17.72 21.19 -12.75
C GLU A 126 18.71 21.05 -11.58
N LYS A 127 20.00 20.88 -11.89
CA LYS A 127 21.04 20.55 -10.91
C LYS A 127 21.02 21.46 -9.67
N ASP A 128 20.91 22.77 -9.86
CA ASP A 128 20.96 23.73 -8.75
C ASP A 128 19.72 23.60 -7.83
N LYS A 129 18.55 23.29 -8.39
CA LYS A 129 17.33 23.07 -7.62
C LYS A 129 17.33 21.72 -6.92
N ASP A 130 17.85 20.67 -7.58
CA ASP A 130 18.11 19.36 -6.96
C ASP A 130 19.06 19.50 -5.75
N ASP A 131 20.14 20.28 -5.90
CA ASP A 131 21.11 20.54 -4.83
C ASP A 131 20.51 21.33 -3.66
N ALA A 132 19.66 22.32 -3.95
CA ALA A 132 18.93 23.07 -2.94
C ALA A 132 17.99 22.15 -2.13
N LEU A 133 17.21 21.29 -2.80
CA LEU A 133 16.31 20.36 -2.12
C LEU A 133 17.06 19.33 -1.29
N ARG A 134 18.16 18.75 -1.80
CA ARG A 134 19.00 17.85 -1.03
C ARG A 134 19.55 18.52 0.22
N THR A 135 19.91 19.80 0.13
CA THR A 135 20.39 20.57 1.27
C THR A 135 19.28 20.85 2.28
N ALA A 136 18.09 21.22 1.83
CA ALA A 136 16.92 21.39 2.69
C ALA A 136 16.61 20.08 3.45
N LEU A 137 16.49 18.95 2.75
CA LEU A 137 16.22 17.64 3.35
C LEU A 137 17.28 17.26 4.40
N ARG A 138 18.57 17.47 4.12
CA ARG A 138 19.64 17.17 5.10
C ARG A 138 19.56 18.04 6.37
N ASN A 139 19.07 19.26 6.24
CA ASN A 139 19.05 20.26 7.31
C ASN A 139 17.71 20.30 8.09
N MET A 140 16.71 19.51 7.69
CA MET A 140 15.42 19.42 8.39
C MET A 140 15.63 19.09 9.87
N LYS A 141 15.02 19.89 10.75
CA LYS A 141 14.98 19.64 12.19
C LYS A 141 13.79 18.77 12.55
N THR A 142 12.69 18.94 11.84
CA THR A 142 11.47 18.14 11.98
C THR A 142 11.69 16.73 11.44
N PRO A 143 11.25 15.68 12.15
CA PRO A 143 11.20 14.32 11.61
C PRO A 143 10.46 14.29 10.27
N THR A 144 11.19 13.97 9.21
CA THR A 144 10.68 14.00 7.84
C THR A 144 10.79 12.61 7.23
N VAL A 145 9.70 12.13 6.65
CA VAL A 145 9.66 10.90 5.86
C VAL A 145 9.25 11.21 4.44
N VAL A 146 9.85 10.50 3.49
CA VAL A 146 9.67 10.67 2.06
C VAL A 146 9.28 9.32 1.48
N SER A 147 8.23 9.31 0.66
CA SER A 147 7.80 8.11 -0.07
C SER A 147 8.97 7.53 -0.88
N TYR A 148 9.13 6.22 -0.79
CA TYR A 148 10.28 5.51 -1.35
C TYR A 148 9.83 4.19 -1.98
N PHE A 149 10.47 3.81 -3.10
CA PHE A 149 10.26 2.51 -3.74
C PHE A 149 11.48 1.61 -3.57
N GLU A 150 11.21 0.36 -3.23
CA GLU A 150 12.21 -0.70 -3.27
C GLU A 150 12.45 -1.20 -4.70
N ALA A 151 13.62 -1.79 -4.93
CA ALA A 151 13.96 -2.36 -6.22
C ALA A 151 12.96 -3.47 -6.62
N ASN A 152 12.67 -3.56 -7.92
CA ASN A 152 11.82 -4.59 -8.54
C ASN A 152 10.31 -4.48 -8.24
N THR A 153 9.83 -3.32 -7.77
CA THR A 153 8.39 -3.04 -7.61
C THR A 153 7.80 -2.46 -8.90
N SER A 154 8.23 -1.24 -9.27
CA SER A 154 7.75 -0.52 -10.47
C SER A 154 8.78 0.49 -11.02
N VAL A 155 9.99 0.51 -10.47
CA VAL A 155 11.03 1.52 -10.73
C VAL A 155 12.28 0.82 -11.27
N SER A 156 12.90 1.38 -12.31
CA SER A 156 14.12 0.83 -12.92
C SER A 156 15.31 0.90 -11.95
N ARG A 157 16.36 0.10 -12.19
CA ARG A 157 17.57 0.09 -11.34
C ARG A 157 18.24 1.46 -11.26
N ASP A 158 18.28 2.21 -12.37
CA ASP A 158 18.90 3.53 -12.42
C ASP A 158 18.08 4.56 -11.64
N GLN A 159 16.76 4.50 -11.74
CA GLN A 159 15.85 5.33 -10.94
C GLN A 159 15.98 5.01 -9.44
N VAL A 160 16.09 3.73 -9.07
CA VAL A 160 16.35 3.32 -7.67
C VAL A 160 17.71 3.83 -7.19
N ALA A 161 18.74 3.79 -8.04
CA ALA A 161 20.05 4.33 -7.70
C ALA A 161 19.99 5.85 -7.47
N TYR A 162 19.26 6.58 -8.32
CA TYR A 162 19.04 8.01 -8.15
C TYR A 162 18.26 8.31 -6.87
N LEU A 163 17.16 7.61 -6.62
CA LEU A 163 16.34 7.75 -5.42
C LEU A 163 17.16 7.49 -4.14
N ASN A 164 17.98 6.43 -4.15
CA ASN A 164 18.92 6.13 -3.07
C ASN A 164 19.91 7.27 -2.83
N ALA A 165 20.45 7.86 -3.89
CA ALA A 165 21.39 8.97 -3.77
C ALA A 165 20.70 10.28 -3.32
N PHE A 166 19.42 10.45 -3.64
CA PHE A 166 18.67 11.68 -3.36
C PHE A 166 18.12 11.72 -1.93
N VAL A 167 17.47 10.64 -1.48
CA VAL A 167 16.79 10.58 -0.18
C VAL A 167 17.67 9.92 0.88
N PRO A 168 17.99 10.59 2.01
CA PRO A 168 18.79 10.00 3.08
C PRO A 168 18.13 8.74 3.66
N PRO A 169 18.88 7.67 4.02
CA PRO A 169 18.32 6.42 4.53
C PRO A 169 17.33 6.57 5.69
N LYS A 170 17.62 7.49 6.62
CA LYS A 170 16.78 7.78 7.80
C LYS A 170 15.40 8.40 7.48
N MET A 171 15.18 8.85 6.25
CA MET A 171 13.96 9.53 5.81
C MET A 171 13.11 8.68 4.86
N ARG A 172 13.55 7.47 4.51
CA ARG A 172 12.85 6.65 3.53
C ARG A 172 11.68 5.91 4.19
N ALA A 173 10.48 6.07 3.64
CA ALA A 173 9.32 5.27 3.98
C ALA A 173 8.96 4.42 2.76
N SER A 174 9.24 3.11 2.81
CA SER A 174 8.76 2.18 1.79
C SER A 174 7.28 1.89 2.00
N ALA A 175 6.55 1.86 0.89
CA ALA A 175 5.18 1.36 0.82
C ALA A 175 5.17 -0.17 0.66
#